data_AF-B7GTR0-F1
#
_entry.id   AF-B7GTR0-F1
#
_cell.length_a   1.000
_cell.length_b   1.000
_cell.length_c   1.000
_cell.angle_alpha   90.00
_cell.angle_beta   90.00
_cell.angle_gamma   90.00
#
_symmetry.space_group_name_H-M   'P 1'
#
loop_
_entity.id
_entity.type
_entity.pdbx_description
1 polymer ?
#
loop_
_entity_poly.entity_id
_entity_poly.type
_entity_poly.pdbx_seq_one_letter_code
_entity_poly.pdbx_strand_id
1 'polypeptide(L)'
;MKAFFGAAGEGLYLEGPVYANWGSNTYWGERCYANFNLTLVDDGDIFIGSHTMLGPNVTLVATGHPVRPDLRYRGAQYSCPIHIGENVWIDTFAPTHTLRPRATGMQYT
;
A
#
# COMPACT_ATOMS: atom_id res chain seq x y z
N MET A 1 13.60 -5.42 -9.97
CA MET A 1 12.65 -5.00 -8.92
C MET A 1 13.28 -4.79 -7.54
N LYS A 2 14.25 -5.59 -7.06
CA LYS A 2 14.86 -5.36 -5.72
C LYS A 2 15.47 -3.96 -5.49
N ALA A 3 15.87 -3.25 -6.54
CA ALA A 3 16.37 -1.87 -6.42
C ALA A 3 15.26 -0.79 -6.42
N PHE A 4 14.01 -1.17 -6.70
CA PHE A 4 12.87 -0.23 -6.78
C PHE A 4 12.09 -0.15 -5.46
N PHE A 5 12.06 -1.24 -4.70
CA PHE A 5 11.36 -1.31 -3.41
C PHE A 5 12.34 -1.23 -2.24
N GLY A 6 11.87 -0.74 -1.10
CA GLY A 6 12.67 -0.71 0.14
C GLY A 6 13.03 -2.12 0.62
N ALA A 7 12.11 -3.08 0.41
CA ALA A 7 12.39 -4.50 0.49
C ALA A 7 11.49 -5.28 -0.46
N ALA A 8 12.02 -6.37 -1.01
CA ALA A 8 11.28 -7.33 -1.80
C ALA A 8 11.71 -8.75 -1.45
N GLY A 9 10.83 -9.46 -0.73
CA GLY A 9 11.00 -10.86 -0.37
C GLY A 9 11.10 -11.79 -1.59
N GLU A 10 11.55 -13.01 -1.34
CA GLU A 10 11.65 -14.03 -2.39
C GLU A 10 10.27 -14.36 -2.97
N GLY A 11 10.18 -14.54 -4.29
CA GLY A 11 8.93 -14.90 -4.94
C GLY A 11 7.89 -13.78 -5.05
N LEU A 12 8.26 -12.52 -4.81
CA LEU A 12 7.42 -11.36 -5.15
C LEU A 12 7.12 -11.36 -6.66
N TYR A 13 5.85 -11.33 -7.00
CA TYR A 13 5.38 -11.26 -8.39
C TYR A 13 4.38 -10.13 -8.57
N LEU A 14 4.67 -9.24 -9.53
CA LEU A 14 3.88 -8.05 -9.80
C LEU A 14 3.49 -8.02 -11.27
N GLU A 15 2.20 -8.06 -11.54
CA GLU A 15 1.66 -7.86 -12.88
C GLU A 15 1.65 -6.36 -13.21
N GLY A 16 2.40 -5.99 -14.25
CA GLY A 16 2.52 -4.60 -14.68
C GLY A 16 1.29 -4.09 -15.43
N PRO A 17 1.02 -2.77 -15.43
CA PRO A 17 1.86 -1.73 -14.86
C PRO A 17 1.73 -1.62 -13.33
N VAL A 18 2.83 -1.21 -12.69
CA VAL A 18 2.88 -0.81 -11.28
C VAL A 18 3.26 0.66 -11.23
N TYR A 19 2.48 1.44 -10.49
CA TYR A 19 2.70 2.86 -10.27
C TYR A 19 3.12 3.08 -8.82
N ALA A 20 4.19 3.85 -8.60
CA ALA A 20 4.57 4.28 -7.26
C ALA A 20 5.08 5.73 -7.30
N ASN A 21 4.89 6.47 -6.22
CA ASN A 21 5.53 7.78 -6.05
C ASN A 21 7.04 7.60 -5.91
N TRP A 22 7.47 6.67 -5.07
CA TRP A 22 8.88 6.41 -4.77
C TRP A 22 9.26 4.95 -4.99
N GLY A 23 8.39 4.01 -4.60
CA GLY A 23 8.67 2.58 -4.55
C GLY A 23 9.52 2.21 -3.33
N SER A 24 10.56 2.99 -3.02
CA SER A 24 11.52 2.72 -1.95
C SER A 24 10.92 2.68 -0.54
N ASN A 25 9.71 3.21 -0.34
CA ASN A 25 9.01 3.21 0.94
C ASN A 25 8.01 2.05 1.05
N THR A 26 7.99 1.15 0.06
CA THR A 26 7.16 -0.06 0.07
C THR A 26 8.02 -1.30 0.34
N TYR A 27 7.57 -2.10 1.28
CA TYR A 27 8.27 -3.27 1.81
C TYR A 27 7.40 -4.51 1.65
N TRP A 28 7.87 -5.47 0.85
CA TRP A 28 7.16 -6.72 0.60
C TRP A 28 7.80 -7.89 1.33
N GLY A 29 6.96 -8.69 1.98
CA GLY A 29 7.29 -10.03 2.44
C GLY A 29 7.51 -11.01 1.29
N GLU A 30 7.62 -12.29 1.63
CA GLU A 30 7.86 -13.35 0.66
C GLU A 30 6.56 -13.77 -0.05
N ARG A 31 6.69 -14.28 -1.28
CA ARG A 31 5.62 -14.93 -2.05
C ARG A 31 4.36 -14.05 -2.17
N CYS A 32 4.54 -12.74 -2.20
CA CYS A 32 3.46 -11.79 -2.43
C CYS A 32 3.11 -11.73 -3.92
N TYR A 33 1.85 -11.47 -4.20
CA TYR A 33 1.34 -11.30 -5.56
C TYR A 33 0.57 -9.98 -5.65
N ALA A 34 0.80 -9.19 -6.68
CA ALA A 34 -0.09 -8.10 -7.04
C ALA A 34 -0.49 -8.19 -8.51
N ASN A 35 -1.78 -8.04 -8.76
CA ASN A 35 -2.35 -8.06 -10.09
C ASN A 35 -2.23 -6.67 -10.77
N PHE A 36 -2.72 -6.57 -12.01
CA PHE A 36 -2.58 -5.39 -12.88
C PHE A 36 -2.98 -4.07 -12.21
N ASN A 37 -2.29 -2.98 -12.58
CA ASN A 37 -2.61 -1.61 -12.18
C ASN A 37 -2.50 -1.34 -10.67
N LEU A 38 -1.54 -1.98 -9.99
CA LEU A 38 -1.20 -1.62 -8.62
C LEU A 38 -0.71 -0.17 -8.56
N THR A 39 -1.30 0.63 -7.66
CA THR A 39 -0.88 2.02 -7.42
C THR A 39 -0.48 2.21 -5.95
N LEU A 40 0.71 2.77 -5.74
CA LEU A 40 1.33 2.99 -4.43
C LEU A 40 1.62 4.50 -4.24
N VAL A 41 0.84 5.17 -3.40
CA VAL A 41 1.14 6.55 -2.98
C VAL A 41 1.92 6.47 -1.68
N ASP A 42 3.21 6.17 -1.81
CA ASP A 42 4.13 5.80 -0.73
C ASP A 42 5.00 6.98 -0.27
N ASP A 43 4.41 8.16 -0.04
CA ASP A 43 5.11 9.25 0.68
C ASP A 43 5.26 8.96 2.19
N GLY A 44 4.74 7.81 2.64
CA GLY A 44 5.08 7.16 3.89
C GLY A 44 5.11 5.65 3.70
N ASP A 45 5.53 4.93 4.74
CA ASP A 45 5.83 3.50 4.61
C ASP A 45 4.60 2.63 4.34
N ILE A 46 4.77 1.65 3.46
CA ILE A 46 3.77 0.61 3.17
C ILE A 46 4.42 -0.76 3.41
N PHE A 47 3.90 -1.51 4.38
CA PHE A 47 4.36 -2.86 4.71
C PHE A 47 3.32 -3.89 4.30
N ILE A 48 3.76 -4.90 3.55
CA ILE A 48 2.91 -5.99 3.04
C ILE A 48 3.51 -7.31 3.49
N GLY A 49 2.79 -8.04 4.36
CA GLY A 49 3.23 -9.32 4.91
C GLY A 49 3.29 -10.43 3.86
N SER A 50 4.03 -11.50 4.17
CA SER A 50 4.24 -12.65 3.29
C SER A 50 2.94 -13.34 2.89
N HIS A 51 2.92 -13.98 1.72
CA HIS A 51 1.75 -14.69 1.16
C HIS A 51 0.53 -13.81 0.89
N THR A 52 0.67 -12.48 0.93
CA THR A 52 -0.43 -11.55 0.66
C THR A 52 -0.65 -11.36 -0.83
N MET A 53 -1.93 -11.32 -1.22
CA MET A 53 -2.37 -11.17 -2.60
C MET A 53 -3.19 -9.89 -2.77
N LEU A 54 -2.81 -9.07 -3.73
CA LEU A 54 -3.54 -7.86 -4.14
C LEU A 54 -4.20 -8.11 -5.51
N GLY A 55 -5.51 -7.95 -5.57
CA GLY A 55 -6.29 -8.01 -6.80
C GLY A 55 -5.98 -6.83 -7.76
N PRO A 56 -6.61 -6.80 -8.94
CA PRO A 56 -6.34 -5.76 -9.92
C PRO A 56 -6.86 -4.40 -9.44
N ASN A 57 -6.20 -3.32 -9.87
CA ASN A 57 -6.56 -1.94 -9.58
C ASN A 57 -6.55 -1.56 -8.08
N VAL A 58 -5.79 -2.28 -7.25
CA VAL A 58 -5.60 -1.91 -5.84
C VAL A 58 -4.76 -0.63 -5.74
N THR A 59 -5.23 0.32 -4.94
CA THR A 59 -4.54 1.60 -4.68
C THR A 59 -4.28 1.77 -3.19
N LEU A 60 -3.02 1.71 -2.77
CA LEU A 60 -2.61 1.94 -1.38
C LEU A 60 -2.12 3.39 -1.23
N VAL A 61 -2.70 4.12 -0.28
CA VAL A 61 -2.46 5.56 -0.12
C VAL A 61 -2.03 5.89 1.31
N ALA A 62 -0.72 6.00 1.54
CA ALA A 62 -0.17 6.41 2.83
C ALA A 62 -0.32 7.93 3.06
N THR A 63 -0.46 8.69 1.97
CA THR A 63 -0.51 10.15 1.97
C THR A 63 -1.91 10.69 2.14
N GLY A 64 -2.06 11.73 2.96
CA GLY A 64 -3.29 12.48 3.14
C GLY A 64 -3.06 13.98 3.07
N HIS A 65 -4.15 14.71 2.88
CA HIS A 65 -4.17 16.17 2.92
C HIS A 65 -5.12 16.66 4.01
N PRO A 66 -4.78 17.76 4.71
CA PRO A 66 -5.69 18.36 5.67
C PRO A 66 -7.04 18.69 5.03
N VAL A 67 -8.14 18.45 5.74
CA VAL A 67 -9.48 18.85 5.27
C VAL A 67 -9.54 20.36 5.05
N ARG A 68 -8.88 21.12 5.94
CA ARG A 68 -8.76 22.58 5.89
C ARG A 68 -8.11 23.06 4.58
N PRO A 69 -8.85 23.82 3.73
CA PRO A 69 -8.35 24.26 2.43
C PRO A 69 -7.13 25.19 2.50
N ASP A 70 -7.02 26.03 3.53
CA ASP A 70 -5.90 26.95 3.72
C ASP A 70 -4.56 26.22 3.93
N LEU A 71 -4.61 25.07 4.59
CA LEU A 71 -3.43 24.21 4.75
C LEU A 71 -3.09 23.51 3.43
N ARG A 72 -4.10 23.06 2.68
CA ARG A 72 -3.89 22.46 1.34
C ARG A 72 -3.34 23.45 0.32
N TYR A 73 -3.77 24.71 0.38
CA TYR A 73 -3.22 25.79 -0.47
C TYR A 73 -1.70 25.96 -0.27
N ARG A 74 -1.22 25.69 0.95
CA ARG A 74 0.21 25.74 1.30
C ARG A 74 0.96 24.44 0.96
N GLY A 75 0.32 23.49 0.29
CA GLY A 75 0.90 22.19 -0.04
C GLY A 75 1.06 21.26 1.16
N ALA A 76 0.33 21.49 2.26
CA ALA A 76 0.44 20.62 3.43
C ALA A 76 -0.05 19.21 3.12
N GLN A 77 0.75 18.24 3.53
CA GLN A 77 0.45 16.81 3.45
C GLN A 77 0.90 16.13 4.75
N TYR A 78 0.36 14.95 5.01
CA TYR A 78 0.81 14.08 6.08
C TYR A 78 0.83 12.64 5.58
N SER A 79 1.68 11.81 6.17
CA SER A 79 1.79 10.40 5.84
C SER A 79 1.44 9.56 7.06
N CYS A 80 0.66 8.49 6.88
CA CYS A 80 0.37 7.49 7.88
C CYS A 80 0.77 6.11 7.34
N PRO A 81 1.60 5.33 8.05
CA PRO A 81 2.03 4.03 7.57
C PRO A 81 0.85 3.09 7.31
N ILE A 82 0.95 2.27 6.27
CA ILE A 82 0.02 1.18 5.98
C ILE A 82 0.69 -0.15 6.38
N HIS A 83 -0.04 -0.97 7.14
CA HIS A 83 0.40 -2.32 7.49
C HIS A 83 -0.66 -3.33 7.05
N ILE A 84 -0.32 -4.15 6.07
CA ILE A 84 -1.10 -5.31 5.65
C ILE A 84 -0.40 -6.55 6.21
N GLY A 85 -1.15 -7.39 6.93
CA GLY A 85 -0.64 -8.60 7.56
C GLY A 85 -0.20 -9.67 6.56
N GLU A 86 0.18 -10.83 7.10
CA GLU A 86 0.52 -12.02 6.31
C GLU A 86 -0.74 -12.77 5.86
N ASN A 87 -0.67 -13.43 4.70
CA ASN A 87 -1.73 -14.24 4.12
C ASN A 87 -3.08 -13.52 3.99
N VAL A 88 -3.02 -12.23 3.64
CA VAL A 88 -4.21 -11.40 3.39
C VAL A 88 -4.55 -11.46 1.89
N TRP A 89 -5.84 -11.44 1.56
CA TRP A 89 -6.29 -11.23 0.19
C TRP A 89 -7.15 -9.96 0.10
N ILE A 90 -6.70 -9.00 -0.69
CA ILE A 90 -7.46 -7.78 -1.03
C ILE A 90 -8.00 -7.95 -2.45
N ASP A 91 -9.31 -8.13 -2.59
CA ASP A 91 -9.97 -8.27 -3.89
C ASP A 91 -10.24 -6.90 -4.56
N THR A 92 -10.56 -6.95 -5.85
CA THR A 92 -11.03 -5.85 -6.69
C THR A 92 -12.27 -5.20 -6.05
N PHE A 93 -12.27 -3.88 -5.90
CA PHE A 93 -13.34 -3.08 -5.26
C PHE A 93 -13.38 -3.03 -3.72
N ALA A 94 -12.38 -3.54 -2.99
CA ALA A 94 -12.26 -3.17 -1.59
C ALA A 94 -11.90 -1.66 -1.49
N PRO A 95 -12.76 -0.78 -0.93
CA PRO A 95 -12.43 0.63 -0.77
C PRO A 95 -11.23 0.75 0.18
N THR A 96 -10.04 1.01 -0.38
CA THR A 96 -8.78 1.10 0.37
C THR A 96 -8.77 2.24 1.40
N HIS A 97 -9.71 3.18 1.31
CA HIS A 97 -9.98 4.19 2.35
C HIS A 97 -10.53 3.62 3.67
N THR A 98 -10.83 2.32 3.73
CA THR A 98 -11.37 1.63 4.93
C THR A 98 -10.29 0.95 5.77
N LEU A 99 -9.03 0.90 5.32
CA LEU A 99 -7.92 0.43 6.15
C LEU A 99 -7.29 1.59 6.93
N ARG A 100 -8.11 2.35 7.66
CA ARG A 100 -7.58 3.23 8.70
C ARG A 100 -7.19 2.35 9.89
N PRO A 101 -6.04 2.57 10.54
CA PRO A 101 -5.76 1.94 11.82
C PRO A 101 -6.77 2.47 12.84
N ARG A 102 -7.91 1.80 12.98
CA ARG A 102 -8.63 1.84 14.25
C ARG A 102 -7.80 1.00 15.20
N ALA A 103 -7.33 1.62 16.28
CA ALA A 103 -6.95 0.90 17.47
C ALA A 103 -7.99 -0.20 17.72
N THR A 104 -7.51 -1.41 18.00
CA THR A 104 -8.26 -2.66 18.26
C THR A 104 -8.83 -3.39 17.04
N GLY A 105 -8.13 -4.46 16.66
CA GLY A 105 -8.68 -5.74 16.18
C GLY A 105 -9.64 -5.71 14.98
N MET A 106 -9.10 -5.85 13.77
CA MET A 106 -9.83 -6.51 12.68
C MET A 106 -8.88 -7.46 11.96
N GLN A 107 -8.96 -8.73 12.35
CA GLN A 107 -8.68 -9.85 11.46
C GLN A 107 -9.83 -9.88 10.44
N TYR A 108 -9.51 -9.75 9.16
CA TYR A 108 -10.41 -10.21 8.11
C TYR A 108 -10.03 -11.65 7.84
N THR A 109 -10.89 -12.59 8.24
CA THR A 109 -10.94 -13.97 7.69
C THR A 109 -11.18 -13.94 6.19
#